data_AF-A0A352J1L7-F1
#
_entry.id   AF-A0A352J1L7-F1
#
_cell.length_a   1.000
_cell.length_b   1.000
_cell.length_c   1.000
_cell.angle_alpha   90.00
_cell.angle_beta   90.00
_cell.angle_gamma   90.00
#
_symmetry.space_group_name_H-M   'P 1'
#
loop_
_entity.id
_entity.type
_entity.pdbx_description
1 polymer ?
#
loop_
_entity_poly.entity_id
_entity_poly.type
_entity_poly.pdbx_seq_one_letter_code
_entity_poly.pdbx_strand_id
1 'polypeptide(L)' 'KEFWDMLERLKSEGITVLVSTAYMDEASLCDRIALMREGSFIATDTPQNIINR' A
#
# COMPACT_ATOMS: atom_id res chain seq x y z
N LYS A 1 -4.70 -8.96 11.88
CA LYS A 1 -3.33 -8.57 12.32
C LYS A 1 -2.31 -9.58 11.81
N GLU A 2 -2.48 -10.87 12.06
CA GLU A 2 -1.56 -11.94 11.60
C GLU A 2 -1.15 -11.87 10.12
N PHE A 3 -2.07 -11.53 9.21
CA PHE A 3 -1.75 -11.39 7.79
C PHE A 3 -0.74 -10.26 7.50
N TRP A 4 -0.93 -9.08 8.10
CA TRP A 4 -0.03 -7.95 7.90
C TRP A 4 1.32 -8.18 8.58
N ASP A 5 1.31 -8.82 9.76
CA ASP A 5 2.54 -9.21 10.45
C ASP A 5 3.39 -10.18 9.58
N MET A 6 2.74 -11.07 8.83
CA MET A 6 3.41 -11.94 7.85
C MET A 6 4.00 -11.14 6.68
N LEU A 7 3.25 -10.19 6.12
CA LEU A 7 3.72 -9.35 5.02
C LEU A 7 4.91 -8.48 5.44
N GLU A 8 4.87 -7.92 6.65
CA GLU A 8 5.98 -7.16 7.23
C GLU A 8 7.25 -8.03 7.38
N ARG A 9 7.09 -9.29 7.77
CA ARG A 9 8.21 -10.24 7.82
C ARG A 9 8.80 -10.52 6.44
N LEU A 10 7.99 -10.77 5.42
CA LEU A 10 8.49 -10.98 4.07
C LEU A 10 9.22 -9.74 3.55
N LYS A 11 8.67 -8.55 3.83
CA LYS A 11 9.33 -7.28 3.53
C LYS A 11 10.68 -7.14 4.25
N SER A 12 10.78 -7.52 5.52
CA SER A 12 12.04 -7.45 6.28
C SER A 12 13.10 -8.44 5.77
N GLU A 13 12.67 -9.52 5.12
CA GLU A 13 13.52 -10.47 4.38
C GLU A 13 13.93 -9.94 2.98
N GLY A 14 13.55 -8.70 2.62
CA GLY A 14 13.90 -8.05 1.35
C GLY A 14 12.98 -8.40 0.18
N ILE A 15 11.84 -9.05 0.44
CA ILE A 15 10.89 -9.44 -0.59
C ILE A 15 9.96 -8.25 -0.90
N THR A 16 9.81 -7.93 -2.18
CA THR A 16 8.83 -6.92 -2.61
C THR A 16 7.42 -7.50 -2.58
N VAL A 17 6.54 -6.85 -1.83
CA VAL A 17 5.13 -7.25 -1.68
C VAL A 17 4.25 -6.23 -2.40
N LEU A 18 3.33 -6.71 -3.23
CA LEU A 18 2.29 -5.90 -3.85
C LEU A 18 0.92 -6.29 -3.27
N VAL A 19 0.19 -5.32 -2.74
CA VAL A 19 -1.16 -5.51 -2.20
C VAL A 19 -2.12 -4.62 -2.97
N SER A 20 -3.26 -5.19 -3.40
CA SER A 20 -4.38 -4.44 -3.96
C SER A 20 -5.54 -4.45 -2.97
N THR A 21 -5.99 -3.28 -2.55
CA THR A 21 -7.13 -3.11 -1.65
C THR A 21 -7.96 -1.89 -2.05
N ALA A 22 -9.25 -1.93 -1.75
CA ALA A 22 -10.16 -0.78 -1.85
C ALA A 22 -10.28 -0.02 -0.52
N TYR A 23 -9.69 -0.52 0.57
CA TYR A 23 -9.79 0.07 1.91
C TYR A 23 -8.56 0.93 2.19
N MET A 24 -8.79 2.21 2.51
CA MET A 24 -7.70 3.14 2.82
C MET A 24 -6.93 2.78 4.08
N ASP A 25 -7.58 2.19 5.09
CA ASP A 25 -6.94 1.71 6.31
C ASP A 25 -5.87 0.65 5.99
N GLU A 26 -6.15 -0.25 5.06
CA GLU A 26 -5.18 -1.25 4.60
C GLU A 26 -4.09 -0.64 3.72
N ALA A 27 -4.47 0.28 2.81
CA ALA A 27 -3.50 0.97 1.96
C ALA A 27 -2.52 1.81 2.78
N SER A 28 -2.95 2.34 3.93
CA SER A 28 -2.12 3.14 4.83
C SER A 28 -1.02 2.37 5.55
N LEU A 29 -1.09 1.03 5.56
CA LEU A 29 -0.05 0.15 6.10
C LEU A 29 1.09 -0.09 5.09
N CYS A 30 0.91 0.29 3.83
CA CYS A 30 1.92 0.13 2.78
C CYS A 30 2.95 1.28 2.79
N ASP A 31 4.16 1.03 2.26
CA ASP A 31 5.16 2.10 2.10
C ASP A 31 4.78 3.14 1.06
N ARG A 32 4.08 2.68 0.01
CA ARG A 32 3.63 3.49 -1.13
C ARG A 32 2.26 3.02 -1.57
N ILE A 33 1.42 3.96 -1.97
CA ILE A 33 0.07 3.72 -2.49
C ILE A 33 0.04 4.22 -3.93
N ALA A 34 -0.45 3.37 -4.83
CA ALA A 34 -0.80 3.75 -6.19
C ALA A 34 -2.33 3.80 -6.33
N LEU A 35 -2.89 5.00 -6.49
CA LEU A 35 -4.32 5.19 -6.74
C LEU A 35 -4.62 4.97 -8.20
N MET A 36 -5.59 4.09 -8.48
CA MET A 36 -6.02 3.75 -9.82
C MET A 36 -7.50 4.08 -10.01
N ARG A 37 -7.83 4.75 -11.12
CA ARG A 37 -9.22 5.02 -11.54
C ARG A 37 -9.32 4.85 -13.04
N GLU A 38 -10.37 4.16 -13.47
CA GLU A 38 -10.67 3.96 -14.90
C GLU A 38 -9.48 3.39 -15.70
N GLY A 39 -8.70 2.47 -15.12
CA GLY A 39 -7.56 1.88 -15.82
C GLY A 39 -6.28 2.72 -15.78
N SER A 40 -6.28 3.88 -15.12
CA SER A 40 -5.13 4.80 -15.07
C SER A 40 -4.66 5.06 -13.64
N PHE A 41 -3.34 5.19 -13.45
CA PHE A 41 -2.77 5.63 -12.18
C PHE A 41 -2.89 7.14 -12.06
N ILE A 42 -3.60 7.61 -11.03
CA ILE A 42 -3.82 9.03 -10.78
C ILE A 42 -2.72 9.60 -9.86
N ALA A 43 -2.23 8.79 -8.92
CA ALA A 43 -1.21 9.20 -7.98
C ALA A 43 -0.44 7.98 -7.46
N THR A 44 0.87 8.13 -7.25
CA THR A 44 1.69 7.12 -6.60
C THR A 44 2.62 7.80 -5.61
N ASP A 45 2.37 7.67 -4.31
CA ASP A 45 3.13 8.36 -3.27
C ASP A 45 3.04 7.61 -1.93
N THR A 46 3.69 8.13 -0.89
CA THR A 46 3.54 7.65 0.48
C THR A 46 2.09 7.83 0.97
N PRO A 47 1.60 6.99 1.90
CA PRO A 47 0.26 7.14 2.46
C PRO A 47 -0.02 8.55 3.00
N GLN A 48 0.97 9.14 3.67
CA GLN A 48 0.85 10.49 4.22
C GLN A 48 0.59 11.54 3.12
N ASN A 49 1.29 11.44 1.99
CA ASN A 49 1.09 12.37 0.87
C ASN A 49 -0.22 12.11 0.13
N ILE A 50 -0.70 10.87 0.08
CA ILE A 50 -1.99 10.55 -0.55
C ILE A 50 -3.17 11.03 0.29
N ILE A 51 -3.10 10.92 1.62
CA ILE A 51 -4.19 11.31 2.53
C ILE A 51 -4.31 12.84 2.66
N ASN A 52 -3.19 13.57 2.62
CA ASN A 52 -3.17 15.02 2.79
C ASN A 52 -3.40 15.82 1.49
N ARG A 53 -3.82 15.15 0.42
CA ARG A 53 -3.99 15.74 -0.92
C ARG A 53 -5.46 15.95 -1.25
#